data_AF-A0A3M3FYP3-F1
#
_entry.id   AF-A0A3M3FYP3-F1
#
_cell.length_a   1.000
_cell.length_b   1.000
_cell.length_c   1.000
_cell.angle_alpha   90.00
_cell.angle_beta   90.00
_cell.angle_gamma   90.00
#
_symmetry.space_group_name_H-M   'P 1'
#
loop_
_entity.id
_entity.type
_entity.pdbx_description
1 polymer ?
#
loop_
_entity_poly.entity_id
_entity_poly.type
_entity_poly.pdbx_seq_one_letter_code
_entity_poly.pdbx_strand_id
1 'polypeptide(L)'
;MQPHLIEDVQMSNVLRPALSLIVLMSLITGVAYPLVVTGVAQVAFPAQANGSLVYDAAGKVRGSALIAQSFTGDEWFQSRPSAGAFATVASGASNFAPSNPALVTRVKEDVAKLANASQEPVPLALLTTSGSGLDPHLSPEAIAWQAGRVAAAR
;
A
#
# COMPACT_ATOMS: atom_id res chain seq x y z
N MET A 1 30.18 18.79 -54.09
CA MET A 1 28.86 18.76 -53.42
C MET A 1 29.13 18.68 -51.93
N GLN A 2 28.77 19.72 -51.18
CA GLN A 2 29.30 19.92 -49.82
C GLN A 2 28.63 18.96 -48.82
N PRO A 3 29.39 18.14 -48.08
CA PRO A 3 28.84 17.07 -47.23
C PRO A 3 27.94 17.57 -46.08
N HIS A 4 28.17 18.79 -45.58
CA HIS A 4 27.38 19.37 -44.48
C HIS A 4 25.90 19.60 -44.85
N LEU A 5 25.59 19.94 -46.11
CA LEU A 5 24.20 20.14 -46.55
C LEU A 5 23.38 18.83 -46.58
N ILE A 6 24.04 17.68 -46.72
CA ILE A 6 23.37 16.38 -46.74
C ILE A 6 23.06 15.94 -45.31
N GLU A 7 23.97 16.17 -44.35
CA GLU A 7 23.77 15.89 -42.93
C GLU A 7 22.60 16.70 -42.34
N ASP A 8 22.48 17.99 -42.66
CA ASP A 8 21.39 18.85 -42.16
C ASP A 8 20.01 18.45 -42.70
N VAL A 9 19.93 18.05 -43.97
CA VAL A 9 18.69 17.57 -44.60
C VAL A 9 18.31 16.18 -44.07
N GLN A 10 19.28 15.30 -43.80
CA GLN A 10 19.02 14.02 -43.16
C GLN A 10 18.57 14.18 -41.70
N MET A 11 19.20 15.07 -40.94
CA MET A 11 18.86 15.34 -39.54
C MET A 11 17.43 15.88 -39.41
N SER A 12 17.01 16.81 -40.28
CA SER A 12 15.65 17.37 -40.28
C SER A 12 14.57 16.35 -40.69
N ASN A 13 14.90 15.40 -41.59
CA ASN A 13 14.01 14.30 -41.98
C ASN A 13 13.81 13.25 -40.88
N VAL A 14 14.70 13.16 -39.89
CA VAL A 14 14.58 12.25 -38.73
C VAL A 14 14.02 12.96 -37.50
N LEU A 15 14.38 14.23 -37.29
CA LEU A 15 13.98 15.00 -36.11
C LEU A 15 12.47 15.23 -36.03
N ARG A 16 11.82 15.56 -37.15
CA ARG A 16 10.37 15.75 -37.22
C ARG A 16 9.57 14.48 -36.89
N PRO A 17 9.79 13.32 -37.54
CA PRO A 17 9.07 12.10 -37.18
C PRO A 17 9.41 11.62 -35.76
N ALA A 18 10.66 11.78 -35.29
CA ALA A 18 11.03 11.43 -33.92
C ALA A 18 10.25 12.25 -32.88
N LEU A 19 10.21 13.58 -33.02
CA LEU A 19 9.43 14.46 -32.13
C LEU A 19 7.94 14.17 -32.23
N SER A 20 7.41 13.99 -33.45
CA SER A 20 6.01 13.65 -33.66
C SER A 20 5.63 12.34 -32.98
N LEU A 21 6.51 11.32 -33.06
CA LEU A 21 6.27 10.04 -32.41
C LEU A 21 6.32 10.14 -30.89
N ILE A 22 7.26 10.92 -30.34
CA ILE A 22 7.32 11.21 -28.89
C ILE A 22 6.01 11.87 -28.44
N VAL A 23 5.56 12.93 -29.11
CA VAL A 23 4.31 13.62 -28.75
C VAL A 23 3.11 12.69 -28.88
N LEU A 24 3.02 11.94 -29.98
CA LEU A 24 1.93 10.98 -30.19
C LEU A 24 1.91 9.91 -29.09
N MET A 25 3.05 9.30 -28.77
CA MET A 25 3.14 8.27 -27.73
C MET A 25 2.88 8.84 -26.34
N SER A 26 3.30 10.07 -26.05
CA SER A 26 2.99 10.75 -24.79
C SER A 26 1.49 11.05 -24.66
N LEU A 27 0.83 11.50 -25.74
CA LEU A 27 -0.62 11.70 -25.73
C LEU A 27 -1.37 10.39 -25.57
N ILE A 28 -0.93 9.32 -26.24
CA ILE A 28 -1.59 8.02 -26.12
C ILE A 28 -1.41 7.45 -24.71
N THR A 29 -0.18 7.37 -24.19
CA THR A 29 0.11 6.69 -22.92
C THR A 29 -0.14 7.55 -21.68
N GLY A 30 -0.03 8.88 -21.81
CA GLY A 30 -0.23 9.83 -20.71
C GLY A 30 -1.62 10.47 -20.64
N VAL A 31 -2.41 10.43 -21.72
CA VAL A 31 -3.74 11.05 -21.77
C VAL A 31 -4.81 10.06 -22.19
N ALA A 32 -4.75 9.54 -23.42
CA ALA A 32 -5.82 8.69 -23.95
C ALA A 32 -6.01 7.42 -23.12
N TYR A 33 -4.91 6.71 -22.81
CA TYR A 33 -4.95 5.49 -22.03
C TYR A 33 -5.46 5.69 -20.59
N PRO A 34 -4.92 6.63 -19.77
CA PRO A 34 -5.44 6.87 -18.43
C PRO A 34 -6.92 7.26 -18.42
N LEU A 35 -7.35 8.13 -19.35
CA LEU A 35 -8.76 8.55 -19.42
C LEU A 35 -9.71 7.40 -19.77
N VAL A 36 -9.33 6.55 -20.74
CA VAL A 36 -10.13 5.37 -21.10
C VAL A 36 -10.21 4.41 -19.93
N VAL A 37 -9.08 4.09 -19.28
CA VAL A 37 -9.05 3.19 -18.12
C VAL A 37 -9.88 3.76 -16.96
N THR A 38 -9.74 5.04 -16.65
CA THR A 38 -10.54 5.71 -15.60
C THR A 38 -12.03 5.70 -15.95
N GLY A 39 -12.39 6.02 -17.20
CA GLY A 39 -13.79 6.01 -17.65
C GLY A 39 -14.43 4.62 -17.51
N VAL A 40 -13.74 3.57 -17.96
CA VAL A 40 -14.21 2.18 -17.83
C VAL A 40 -14.30 1.79 -16.35
N ALA A 41 -13.28 2.10 -15.55
CA ALA A 41 -13.25 1.75 -14.13
C ALA A 41 -14.39 2.43 -13.35
N GLN A 42 -14.71 3.69 -13.64
CA GLN A 42 -15.80 4.41 -12.98
C GLN A 42 -17.18 3.85 -13.36
N VAL A 43 -17.38 3.40 -14.59
CA VAL A 43 -18.66 2.81 -15.03
C VAL A 43 -18.84 1.40 -14.49
N ALA A 44 -17.80 0.56 -14.56
CA ALA A 44 -17.89 -0.86 -14.20
C ALA A 44 -17.65 -1.12 -12.71
N PHE A 45 -16.74 -0.37 -12.06
CA PHE A 45 -16.26 -0.63 -10.70
C PHE A 45 -16.09 0.68 -9.87
N PRO A 46 -17.13 1.52 -9.74
CA PRO A 46 -17.01 2.83 -9.10
C PRO A 46 -16.53 2.73 -7.65
N ALA A 47 -16.95 1.72 -6.87
CA ALA A 47 -16.51 1.60 -5.49
C ALA A 47 -14.99 1.39 -5.38
N GLN A 48 -14.43 0.51 -6.19
CA GLN A 48 -13.00 0.18 -6.22
C GLN A 48 -12.17 1.31 -6.85
N ALA A 49 -12.67 1.91 -7.94
CA ALA A 49 -12.02 3.03 -8.62
C ALA A 49 -11.87 4.26 -7.70
N ASN A 50 -12.81 4.43 -6.76
CA ASN A 50 -12.77 5.49 -5.75
C ASN A 50 -12.13 5.04 -4.41
N GLY A 51 -11.43 3.91 -4.39
CA GLY A 51 -10.59 3.49 -3.26
C GLY A 51 -11.27 2.60 -2.22
N SER A 52 -12.42 1.99 -2.53
CA SER A 52 -13.15 1.05 -1.65
C SER A 52 -13.40 1.62 -0.26
N LEU A 53 -13.89 2.86 -0.20
CA LEU A 53 -14.11 3.60 1.03
C LEU A 53 -15.19 2.96 1.91
N VAL A 54 -14.97 2.98 3.23
CA VAL A 54 -15.90 2.54 4.26
C VAL A 54 -16.51 3.77 4.94
N TYR A 55 -17.84 3.78 5.03
CA TYR A 55 -18.62 4.88 5.59
C TYR A 55 -19.32 4.43 6.87
N ASP A 56 -19.51 5.35 7.81
CA ASP A 56 -20.38 5.11 8.96
C ASP A 56 -21.86 5.39 8.65
N ALA A 57 -22.72 5.16 9.65
CA ALA A 57 -24.16 5.38 9.52
C ALA A 57 -24.55 6.86 9.23
N ALA A 58 -23.65 7.81 9.51
CA ALA A 58 -23.86 9.23 9.21
C ALA A 58 -23.29 9.63 7.83
N GLY A 59 -22.74 8.67 7.06
CA GLY A 59 -22.14 8.91 5.75
C GLY A 59 -20.72 9.50 5.80
N LYS A 60 -20.06 9.52 6.97
CA LYS A 60 -18.69 10.01 7.10
C LYS A 60 -17.71 8.91 6.71
N VAL A 61 -16.70 9.26 5.91
CA VAL A 61 -15.60 8.34 5.54
C VAL A 61 -14.81 7.98 6.80
N ARG A 62 -14.71 6.68 7.08
CA ARG A 62 -13.92 6.13 8.18
C ARG A 62 -12.60 5.53 7.72
N GLY A 63 -12.50 5.15 6.46
CA GLY A 63 -11.28 4.57 5.90
C GLY A 63 -11.53 3.91 4.56
N SER A 64 -10.64 2.99 4.20
CA SER A 64 -10.77 2.09 3.06
C SER A 64 -10.71 0.65 3.54
N ALA A 65 -11.44 -0.25 2.89
CA ALA A 65 -11.33 -1.69 3.13
C ALA A 65 -9.91 -2.24 2.84
N LEU A 66 -9.06 -1.47 2.15
CA LEU A 66 -7.73 -1.88 1.70
C LEU A 66 -6.59 -1.31 2.54
N ILE A 67 -6.87 -0.48 3.56
CA ILE A 67 -5.85 0.27 4.30
C ILE A 67 -6.01 0.02 5.80
N ALA A 68 -4.96 -0.51 6.43
CA ALA A 68 -4.88 -0.64 7.88
C ALA A 68 -4.77 0.72 8.58
N GLN A 69 -5.30 0.78 9.80
CA GLN A 69 -5.22 1.95 10.67
C GLN A 69 -4.63 1.55 12.02
N SER A 70 -4.09 2.53 12.74
CA SER A 70 -3.70 2.31 14.13
C SER A 70 -4.96 2.23 14.99
N PHE A 71 -5.25 1.04 15.49
CA PHE A 71 -6.27 0.83 16.52
C PHE A 71 -5.62 0.77 17.90
N THR A 72 -6.23 1.41 18.89
CA THR A 72 -5.80 1.37 20.29
C THR A 72 -6.99 0.99 21.16
N GLY A 73 -6.75 0.23 22.22
CA GLY A 73 -7.80 -0.31 23.09
C GLY A 73 -7.95 -1.82 22.99
N ASP A 74 -8.51 -2.41 24.03
CA ASP A 74 -8.69 -3.87 24.17
C ASP A 74 -9.87 -4.39 23.35
N GLU A 75 -10.85 -3.52 23.07
CA GLU A 75 -12.07 -3.79 22.31
C GLU A 75 -11.86 -3.86 20.79
N TRP A 76 -10.62 -3.64 20.33
CA TRP A 76 -10.25 -3.69 18.92
C TRP A 76 -9.31 -4.85 18.63
N PHE A 77 -9.45 -5.40 17.43
CA PHE A 77 -8.42 -6.28 16.87
C PHE A 77 -7.22 -5.44 16.45
N GLN A 78 -6.06 -5.85 16.93
CA GLN A 78 -4.79 -5.22 16.60
C GLN A 78 -4.31 -5.80 15.27
N SER A 79 -4.00 -4.92 14.33
CA SER A 79 -3.41 -5.28 13.04
C SER A 79 -1.95 -5.68 13.21
N ARG A 80 -1.33 -6.08 12.10
CA ARG A 80 0.12 -6.26 12.04
C ARG A 80 0.82 -4.94 12.42
N PRO A 81 2.03 -4.99 13.05
CA PRO A 81 2.82 -3.80 13.29
C PRO A 81 3.13 -3.06 11.98
N SER A 82 3.06 -1.73 12.00
CA SER A 82 3.40 -0.89 10.84
C SER A 82 4.78 -0.27 11.00
N ALA A 83 5.65 -0.43 10.00
CA ALA A 83 6.95 0.24 9.95
C ALA A 83 6.82 1.76 9.68
N GLY A 84 5.73 2.19 9.03
CA GLY A 84 5.45 3.57 8.69
C GLY A 84 4.39 4.22 9.60
N ALA A 85 4.12 3.65 10.78
CA ALA A 85 3.08 4.13 11.70
C ALA A 85 1.70 4.34 11.04
N PHE A 86 1.34 3.46 10.08
CA PHE A 86 0.11 3.52 9.29
C PHE A 86 -0.06 4.80 8.44
N ALA A 87 1.04 5.52 8.18
CA ALA A 87 1.01 6.69 7.30
C ALA A 87 0.73 6.28 5.85
N THR A 88 -0.30 6.88 5.25
CA THR A 88 -0.77 6.53 3.89
C THR A 88 0.09 7.13 2.77
N VAL A 89 0.86 8.19 3.05
CA VAL A 89 1.73 8.87 2.07
C VAL A 89 3.07 8.15 1.92
N ALA A 90 3.60 7.60 3.02
CA ALA A 90 4.87 6.89 3.06
C ALA A 90 4.64 5.38 3.23
N SER A 91 4.08 4.73 2.21
CA SER A 91 4.00 3.26 2.17
C SER A 91 5.41 2.67 2.17
N GLY A 92 5.68 1.72 3.07
CA GLY A 92 7.01 1.12 3.19
C GLY A 92 7.15 0.04 4.25
N ALA A 93 8.19 -0.78 4.09
CA ALA A 93 8.56 -1.87 4.99
C ALA A 93 9.64 -1.44 6.00
N SER A 94 9.86 -2.27 7.03
CA SER A 94 10.97 -2.07 7.97
C SER A 94 12.36 -2.34 7.36
N ASN A 95 12.43 -3.14 6.29
CA ASN A 95 13.66 -3.49 5.55
C ASN A 95 14.81 -4.05 6.42
N PHE A 96 14.50 -4.62 7.60
CA PHE A 96 15.52 -5.28 8.41
C PHE A 96 15.84 -6.68 7.89
N ALA A 97 17.13 -6.98 7.76
CA ALA A 97 17.59 -8.35 7.51
C ALA A 97 17.48 -9.22 8.78
N PRO A 98 17.37 -10.56 8.65
CA PRO A 98 17.32 -11.47 9.80
C PRO A 98 18.53 -11.39 10.73
N SER A 99 19.70 -11.01 10.20
CA SER A 99 20.94 -10.81 10.97
C SER A 99 21.02 -9.45 11.67
N ASN A 100 20.07 -8.54 11.43
CA ASN A 100 20.09 -7.21 12.05
C ASN A 100 19.63 -7.30 13.52
N PRO A 101 20.46 -6.90 14.50
CA PRO A 101 20.09 -6.99 15.92
C PRO A 101 18.87 -6.15 16.28
N ALA A 102 18.61 -5.03 15.58
CA ALA A 102 17.44 -4.18 15.84
C ALA A 102 16.11 -4.94 15.62
N LEU A 103 16.08 -5.88 14.68
CA LEU A 103 14.90 -6.73 14.45
C LEU A 103 14.61 -7.61 15.67
N VAL A 104 15.66 -8.23 16.22
CA VAL A 104 15.54 -9.11 17.38
C VAL A 104 15.07 -8.31 18.60
N THR A 105 15.63 -7.13 18.83
CA THR A 105 15.21 -6.24 19.93
C THR A 105 13.74 -5.88 19.82
N ARG A 106 13.30 -5.39 18.65
CA ARG A 106 11.89 -5.02 18.40
C ARG A 106 10.94 -6.20 18.64
N VAL A 107 11.25 -7.38 18.07
CA VAL A 107 10.39 -8.57 18.24
C VAL A 107 10.28 -8.95 19.72
N LYS A 108 11.39 -8.91 20.47
CA LYS A 108 11.37 -9.21 21.92
C LYS A 108 10.51 -8.22 22.70
N GLU A 109 10.61 -6.92 22.40
CA GLU A 109 9.77 -5.89 23.00
C GLU A 109 8.29 -6.10 22.69
N ASP A 110 7.96 -6.45 21.44
CA ASP A 110 6.58 -6.69 21.02
C ASP A 110 6.00 -7.95 21.66
N VAL A 111 6.79 -9.02 21.79
CA VAL A 111 6.39 -10.22 22.56
C VAL A 111 6.12 -9.86 24.02
N ALA A 112 6.99 -9.07 24.66
CA ALA A 112 6.81 -8.67 26.05
C ALA A 112 5.53 -7.85 26.27
N LYS A 113 5.18 -6.96 25.33
CA LYS A 113 3.92 -6.20 25.37
C LYS A 113 2.69 -7.10 25.25
N LEU A 114 2.78 -8.17 24.46
CA LEU A 114 1.67 -9.09 24.20
C LEU A 114 1.58 -10.25 25.20
N ALA A 115 2.62 -10.49 26.00
CA ALA A 115 2.69 -11.62 26.94
C ALA A 115 1.56 -11.65 27.98
N ASN A 116 1.00 -10.48 28.32
CA ASN A 116 -0.10 -10.40 29.30
C ASN A 116 -1.48 -10.62 28.67
N ALA A 117 -1.60 -10.68 27.34
CA ALA A 117 -2.89 -10.78 26.67
C ALA A 117 -3.38 -12.23 26.51
N SER A 118 -2.47 -13.22 26.49
CA SER A 118 -2.81 -14.64 26.46
C SER A 118 -1.64 -15.50 26.92
N GLN A 119 -1.93 -16.70 27.44
CA GLN A 119 -0.92 -17.72 27.78
C GLN A 119 -0.47 -18.52 26.55
N GLU A 120 -1.15 -18.37 25.41
CA GLU A 120 -0.79 -19.05 24.16
C GLU A 120 0.37 -18.34 23.44
N PRO A 121 1.21 -19.08 22.67
CA PRO A 121 2.28 -18.48 21.89
C PRO A 121 1.78 -17.37 20.95
N VAL A 122 2.46 -16.23 20.96
CA VAL A 122 2.08 -15.07 20.13
C VAL A 122 2.24 -15.42 18.63
N PRO A 123 1.17 -15.28 17.82
CA PRO A 123 1.25 -15.54 16.38
C PRO A 123 2.22 -14.60 15.67
N LEU A 124 2.96 -15.14 14.69
CA LEU A 124 3.99 -14.39 13.95
C LEU A 124 3.45 -13.16 13.22
N ALA A 125 2.19 -13.21 12.77
CA ALA A 125 1.54 -12.09 12.09
C ALA A 125 1.45 -10.82 12.98
N LEU A 126 1.31 -11.00 14.30
CA LEU A 126 1.28 -9.88 15.27
C LEU A 126 2.67 -9.34 15.61
N LEU A 127 3.72 -10.09 15.27
CA LEU A 127 5.10 -9.71 15.56
C LEU A 127 5.83 -9.17 14.33
N THR A 128 5.35 -9.43 13.12
CA THR A 128 6.08 -9.09 11.88
C THR A 128 5.39 -7.97 11.11
N THR A 129 6.18 -6.97 10.72
CA THR A 129 5.69 -5.86 9.89
C THR A 129 5.37 -6.34 8.48
N SER A 130 4.37 -5.73 7.83
CA SER A 130 4.07 -5.96 6.42
C SER A 130 5.02 -5.19 5.47
N GLY A 131 5.03 -5.55 4.19
CA GLY A 131 5.85 -4.88 3.18
C GLY A 131 5.38 -3.48 2.80
N SER A 132 4.08 -3.21 2.91
CA SER A 132 3.50 -1.88 2.65
C SER A 132 3.44 -1.00 3.90
N GLY A 133 3.44 -1.61 5.10
CA GLY A 133 3.12 -0.91 6.34
C GLY A 133 1.63 -0.56 6.50
N LEU A 134 0.77 -0.98 5.56
CA LEU A 134 -0.67 -0.63 5.51
C LEU A 134 -1.57 -1.86 5.31
N ASP A 135 -1.04 -3.06 5.52
CA ASP A 135 -1.74 -4.34 5.32
C ASP A 135 -2.93 -4.51 6.29
N PRO A 136 -4.18 -4.54 5.79
CA PRO A 136 -5.37 -4.69 6.63
C PRO A 136 -5.64 -6.15 7.03
N HIS A 137 -4.88 -7.11 6.49
CA HIS A 137 -5.16 -8.53 6.65
C HIS A 137 -4.41 -9.13 7.84
N LEU A 138 -5.05 -10.11 8.46
CA LEU A 138 -4.49 -10.89 9.56
C LEU A 138 -4.90 -12.36 9.38
N SER A 139 -4.02 -13.30 9.75
CA SER A 139 -4.35 -14.72 9.67
C SER A 139 -5.46 -15.10 10.67
N PRO A 140 -6.31 -16.10 10.36
CA PRO A 140 -7.37 -16.53 11.27
C PRO A 140 -6.87 -16.94 12.67
N GLU A 141 -5.69 -17.56 12.76
CA GLU A 141 -5.03 -17.90 14.03
C GLU A 141 -4.75 -16.66 14.90
N ALA A 142 -4.32 -15.56 14.28
CA ALA A 142 -3.99 -14.31 14.97
C ALA A 142 -5.24 -13.51 15.36
N ILE A 143 -6.34 -13.71 14.63
CA ILE A 143 -7.67 -13.21 15.04
C ILE A 143 -8.18 -14.04 16.23
N ALA A 144 -8.12 -15.37 16.15
CA ALA A 144 -8.56 -16.28 17.21
C ALA A 144 -7.82 -16.03 18.52
N TRP A 145 -6.49 -15.84 18.46
CA TRP A 145 -5.67 -15.52 19.62
C TRP A 145 -6.09 -14.21 20.32
N GLN A 146 -6.56 -13.22 19.57
CA GLN A 146 -7.06 -11.94 20.12
C GLN A 146 -8.52 -11.98 20.57
N ALA A 147 -9.30 -12.95 20.11
CA ALA A 147 -10.75 -12.97 20.28
C ALA A 147 -11.17 -12.97 21.75
N GLY A 148 -10.44 -13.69 22.62
CA GLY A 148 -10.72 -13.71 24.06
C GLY A 148 -10.60 -12.33 24.71
N ARG A 149 -9.56 -11.57 24.39
CA ARG A 149 -9.38 -10.19 24.89
C ARG A 149 -10.51 -9.28 24.39
N VAL A 150 -10.78 -9.31 23.08
CA VAL A 150 -11.78 -8.43 22.47
C VAL A 150 -13.18 -8.72 23.00
N ALA A 151 -13.52 -10.00 23.17
CA ALA A 151 -14.80 -10.44 23.72
C ALA A 151 -14.97 -10.08 25.20
N ALA A 152 -13.90 -10.02 25.99
CA ALA A 152 -13.97 -9.57 27.38
C ALA A 152 -14.21 -8.05 27.51
N ALA A 153 -13.88 -7.28 26.47
CA ALA A 153 -13.99 -5.81 26.46
C ALA A 153 -15.28 -5.28 25.81
N ARG A 154 -16.14 -6.13 25.25
CA ARG A 154 -17.41 -5.77 24.58
C ARG A 154 -18.59 -6.58 25.10
#